data_AF-A0A920TM49-F1
#
_entry.id   AF-A0A920TM49-F1
#
_cell.length_a   1.000
_cell.length_b   1.000
_cell.length_c   1.000
_cell.angle_alpha   90.00
_cell.angle_beta   90.00
_cell.angle_gamma   90.00
#
_symmetry.space_group_name_H-M   'P 1'
#
loop_
_entity.id
_entity.type
_entity.pdbx_description
1 polymer ?
#
loop_
_entity_poly.entity_id
_entity_poly.type
_entity_poly.pdbx_seq_one_letter_code
_entity_poly.pdbx_strand_id
1 'polypeptide(L)'
;MNRLPVLFILLGLLFGQARIGEWQAYTAPLYINDIAGFEQQAVCGTNGGLLIYDQDENTFNTLTVIDRLAGTGVNVVEIGQDGYLWLGGVSPNGFVQVYDLKTKNSFAEFDFGLTEIIDISIADSISFVAFLENQDWGLMEFIYRDEKWIYRDVYRNWPIDFESINAIEIWDDEVMVATEQGLFVGDWRGSNLKDPTSWRQP
;
A
#
# COMPACT_ATOMS: atom_id res chain seq x y z
N MET A 1 -17.95 56.61 -20.36
CA MET A 1 -18.29 55.31 -19.74
C MET A 1 -17.37 55.08 -18.55
N ASN A 2 -17.92 54.97 -17.34
CA ASN A 2 -17.14 54.74 -16.12
C ASN A 2 -16.45 53.37 -16.21
N ARG A 3 -15.10 53.36 -16.25
CA ARG A 3 -14.29 52.13 -16.28
C ARG A 3 -14.01 51.55 -14.89
N LEU A 4 -14.36 52.27 -13.81
CA LEU A 4 -14.22 51.84 -12.41
C LEU A 4 -14.85 50.47 -12.10
N PRO A 5 -16.10 50.17 -12.49
CA PRO A 5 -16.71 48.88 -12.15
C PRO A 5 -16.03 47.70 -12.86
N VAL A 6 -15.52 47.92 -14.09
CA VAL A 6 -14.73 46.91 -14.81
C VAL A 6 -13.41 46.62 -14.08
N LEU A 7 -12.78 47.65 -13.52
CA LEU A 7 -11.56 47.49 -12.73
C LEU A 7 -11.80 46.67 -11.45
N PHE A 8 -12.90 46.92 -10.74
CA PHE A 8 -13.27 46.14 -9.55
C PHE A 8 -13.52 44.66 -9.87
N ILE A 9 -14.16 44.36 -11.01
CA ILE A 9 -14.37 42.97 -11.45
C ILE A 9 -13.03 42.30 -11.77
N LEU A 10 -12.12 43.00 -12.45
CA LEU A 10 -10.78 42.47 -12.79
C LEU A 10 -9.91 42.20 -11.55
N LEU A 11 -10.00 43.04 -10.51
CA LEU A 11 -9.31 42.77 -9.24
C LEU A 11 -9.88 41.55 -8.50
N GLY A 12 -11.21 41.34 -8.52
CA GLY A 12 -11.82 40.16 -7.91
C GLY A 12 -11.34 38.83 -8.51
N LEU A 13 -11.08 38.80 -9.82
CA LEU A 13 -10.56 37.62 -10.52
C LEU A 13 -9.13 37.23 -10.09
N LEU A 14 -8.34 38.17 -9.58
CA LEU A 14 -6.97 37.92 -9.10
C LEU A 14 -6.94 37.28 -7.71
N PHE A 15 -7.94 37.52 -6.86
CA PHE A 15 -8.01 37.01 -5.50
C PHE A 15 -8.95 35.80 -5.32
N GLY A 16 -9.75 35.47 -6.33
CA GLY A 16 -10.70 34.35 -6.28
C GLY A 16 -10.14 33.00 -6.73
N GLN A 17 -8.85 32.90 -7.07
CA GLN A 17 -8.22 31.64 -7.47
C GLN A 17 -7.77 30.87 -6.22
N ALA A 18 -8.15 29.59 -6.11
CA ALA A 18 -7.55 28.69 -5.14
C ALA A 18 -6.05 28.56 -5.43
N ARG A 19 -5.20 28.70 -4.41
CA ARG A 19 -3.75 28.56 -4.59
C ARG A 19 -3.36 27.08 -4.54
N ILE A 20 -2.34 26.72 -5.33
CA ILE A 20 -1.70 25.42 -5.20
C ILE A 20 -1.19 25.30 -3.75
N GLY A 21 -1.61 24.24 -3.04
CA GLY A 21 -1.31 24.01 -1.63
C GLY A 21 -2.40 24.44 -0.64
N GLU A 22 -3.47 25.10 -1.07
CA GLU A 22 -4.64 25.41 -0.20
C GLU A 22 -5.67 24.27 -0.13
N TRP A 23 -5.57 23.28 -1.02
CA TRP A 23 -6.44 22.11 -0.98
C TRP A 23 -6.18 21.30 0.29
N GLN A 24 -7.26 20.91 0.96
CA GLN A 24 -7.23 20.00 2.10
C GLN A 24 -8.15 18.83 1.82
N ALA A 25 -7.75 17.64 2.27
CA ALA A 25 -8.51 16.42 2.16
C ALA A 25 -9.05 16.08 3.55
N TYR A 26 -10.37 16.04 3.64
CA TYR A 26 -11.07 15.62 4.84
C TYR A 26 -11.64 14.23 4.60
N THR A 27 -10.86 13.22 4.95
CA THR A 27 -11.24 11.82 4.84
C THR A 27 -11.63 11.28 6.23
N ALA A 28 -12.38 10.18 6.24
CA ALA A 28 -12.83 9.54 7.49
C ALA A 28 -11.97 8.31 7.82
N PRO A 29 -11.03 8.38 8.77
CA PRO A 29 -10.21 7.24 9.21
C PRO A 29 -10.96 6.32 10.19
N LEU A 30 -12.27 6.16 10.01
CA LEU A 30 -13.14 5.47 10.98
C LEU A 30 -13.02 3.94 10.91
N TYR A 31 -12.72 3.41 9.73
CA TYR A 31 -12.54 1.99 9.50
C TYR A 31 -11.04 1.73 9.36
N ILE A 32 -10.46 1.13 10.40
CA ILE A 32 -9.07 0.69 10.43
C ILE A 32 -9.02 -0.73 9.86
N ASN A 33 -8.24 -0.90 8.81
CA ASN A 33 -8.07 -2.18 8.13
C ASN A 33 -6.87 -2.93 8.70
N ASP A 34 -5.80 -2.21 9.00
CA ASP A 34 -4.53 -2.78 9.46
C ASP A 34 -3.73 -1.78 10.30
N ILE A 35 -2.76 -2.27 11.09
CA ILE A 35 -1.94 -1.49 12.01
C ILE A 35 -0.52 -2.04 12.12
N ALA A 36 0.46 -1.14 11.96
CA ALA A 36 1.87 -1.42 12.19
C ALA A 36 2.46 -0.48 13.25
N GLY A 37 3.40 -0.99 14.04
CA GLY A 37 4.20 -0.18 14.94
C GLY A 37 5.44 0.36 14.24
N PHE A 38 5.68 1.66 14.31
CA PHE A 38 6.89 2.30 13.78
C PHE A 38 7.44 3.29 14.80
N GLU A 39 8.62 2.99 15.35
CA GLU A 39 9.21 3.78 16.44
C GLU A 39 8.20 3.95 17.60
N GLN A 40 7.79 5.18 17.90
CA GLN A 40 6.83 5.53 18.97
C GLN A 40 5.44 5.84 18.41
N GLN A 41 5.17 5.39 17.18
CA GLN A 41 3.93 5.64 16.46
C GLN A 41 3.22 4.32 16.14
N ALA A 42 1.90 4.35 16.28
CA ALA A 42 1.04 3.35 15.66
C ALA A 42 0.52 3.92 14.34
N VAL A 43 0.80 3.23 13.24
CA VAL A 43 0.41 3.62 11.90
C VAL A 43 -0.69 2.69 11.43
N CYS A 44 -1.88 3.23 11.19
CA CYS A 44 -3.05 2.47 10.80
C CYS A 44 -3.42 2.73 9.34
N GLY A 45 -3.60 1.68 8.56
CA GLY A 45 -4.24 1.72 7.26
C GLY A 45 -5.76 1.88 7.42
N THR A 46 -6.36 2.83 6.71
CA THR A 46 -7.81 3.07 6.78
C THR A 46 -8.41 3.33 5.40
N ASN A 47 -9.73 3.26 5.29
CA ASN A 47 -10.45 3.65 4.06
C ASN A 47 -10.30 5.14 3.69
N GLY A 48 -9.72 5.97 4.56
CA GLY A 48 -9.48 7.39 4.36
C GLY A 48 -7.99 7.78 4.26
N GLY A 49 -7.07 6.83 4.15
CA GLY A 49 -5.63 7.08 4.15
C GLY A 49 -4.98 6.48 5.39
N LEU A 50 -3.93 7.11 5.91
CA LEU A 50 -3.27 6.67 7.15
C LEU A 50 -3.78 7.45 8.35
N LEU A 51 -4.01 6.75 9.45
CA LEU A 51 -4.20 7.33 10.77
C LEU A 51 -2.96 7.02 11.62
N ILE A 52 -2.30 8.04 12.12
CA ILE A 52 -1.09 7.92 12.91
C ILE A 52 -1.42 8.36 14.33
N TYR A 53 -1.15 7.49 15.29
CA TYR A 53 -1.17 7.83 16.71
C TYR A 53 0.26 7.98 17.21
N ASP A 54 0.61 9.18 17.67
CA ASP A 54 1.89 9.45 18.31
C ASP A 54 1.78 9.23 19.82
N GLN A 55 2.55 8.28 20.35
CA GLN A 55 2.47 7.89 21.76
C GLN A 55 3.12 8.92 22.69
N ASP A 56 4.12 9.66 22.21
CA ASP A 56 4.84 10.64 23.02
C ASP A 56 4.03 11.93 23.16
N GLU A 57 3.43 12.40 22.06
CA GLU A 57 2.58 13.59 22.05
C GLU A 57 1.13 13.29 22.46
N ASN A 58 0.73 12.01 22.44
CA ASN A 58 -0.64 11.55 22.63
C ASN A 58 -1.62 12.25 21.66
N THR A 59 -1.25 12.31 20.38
CA THR A 59 -2.00 12.98 19.32
C THR A 59 -2.33 12.03 18.17
N PHE A 60 -3.37 12.38 17.41
CA PHE A 60 -3.71 11.70 16.17
C PHE A 60 -3.47 12.65 14.99
N ASN A 61 -2.89 12.11 13.92
CA ASN A 61 -2.75 12.80 12.65
C ASN A 61 -3.22 11.90 11.50
N THR A 62 -3.76 12.50 10.45
CA THR A 62 -4.17 11.77 9.23
C THR A 62 -3.26 12.16 8.08
N LEU A 63 -2.79 11.17 7.31
CA LEU A 63 -2.14 11.40 6.02
C LEU A 63 -3.06 10.92 4.89
N THR A 64 -3.09 11.70 3.81
CA THR A 64 -4.00 11.50 2.67
C THR A 64 -3.23 11.59 1.35
N VAL A 65 -3.96 11.56 0.22
CA VAL A 65 -3.38 11.82 -1.11
C VAL A 65 -2.67 13.18 -1.21
N ILE A 66 -3.03 14.16 -0.39
CA ILE A 66 -2.34 15.46 -0.33
C ILE A 66 -0.93 15.32 0.27
N ASP A 67 -0.77 14.34 1.16
CA ASP A 67 0.49 13.90 1.75
C ASP A 67 1.19 12.84 0.88
N ARG A 68 0.85 12.76 -0.41
CA ARG A 68 1.44 11.88 -1.42
C ARG A 68 1.16 10.40 -1.23
N LEU A 69 0.06 10.02 -0.59
CA LEU A 69 -0.45 8.65 -0.70
C LEU A 69 -0.95 8.40 -2.13
N ALA A 70 -0.65 7.22 -2.68
CA ALA A 70 -1.02 6.85 -4.05
C ALA A 70 -2.54 6.66 -4.21
N GLY A 71 -3.25 6.32 -3.12
CA GLY A 71 -4.71 6.17 -3.13
C GLY A 71 -5.37 6.72 -1.87
N THR A 72 -6.70 6.78 -1.92
CA THR A 72 -7.53 7.35 -0.85
C THR A 72 -7.74 6.43 0.33
N GLY A 73 -7.53 5.12 0.15
CA GLY A 73 -7.71 4.11 1.18
C GLY A 73 -6.57 3.10 1.16
N VAL A 74 -6.20 2.65 2.34
CA VAL A 74 -5.09 1.73 2.61
C VAL A 74 -5.65 0.52 3.34
N ASN A 75 -5.45 -0.65 2.78
CA ASN A 75 -5.84 -1.93 3.36
C ASN A 75 -4.73 -2.53 4.24
N VAL A 76 -3.48 -2.45 3.77
CA VAL A 76 -2.32 -3.08 4.41
C VAL A 76 -1.26 -2.04 4.73
N VAL A 77 -0.64 -2.16 5.89
CA VAL A 77 0.51 -1.36 6.34
C VAL A 77 1.59 -2.30 6.89
N GLU A 78 2.75 -2.35 6.24
CA GLU A 78 3.87 -3.19 6.68
C GLU A 78 5.16 -2.37 6.78
N ILE A 79 5.98 -2.61 7.81
CA ILE A 79 7.23 -1.87 8.00
C ILE A 79 8.41 -2.68 7.48
N GLY A 80 9.04 -2.19 6.41
CA GLY A 80 10.28 -2.76 5.92
C GLY A 80 11.43 -2.57 6.92
N GLN A 81 12.41 -3.46 6.89
CA GLN A 81 13.63 -3.33 7.70
C GLN A 81 14.45 -2.07 7.36
N ASP A 82 14.26 -1.53 6.16
CA ASP A 82 14.81 -0.25 5.71
C ASP A 82 14.14 0.97 6.38
N GLY A 83 13.09 0.74 7.17
CA GLY A 83 12.31 1.77 7.86
C GLY A 83 11.30 2.47 6.96
N TYR A 84 11.11 1.99 5.72
CA TYR A 84 10.03 2.48 4.86
C TYR A 84 8.75 1.71 5.13
N LEU A 85 7.64 2.42 5.03
CA LEU A 85 6.31 1.88 5.18
C LEU A 85 5.80 1.39 3.82
N TRP A 86 5.47 0.11 3.72
CA TRP A 86 4.79 -0.47 2.58
C TRP A 86 3.29 -0.38 2.77
N LEU A 87 2.62 0.11 1.74
CA LEU A 87 1.19 0.38 1.72
C LEU A 87 0.54 -0.47 0.64
N GLY A 88 -0.53 -1.15 1.01
CA GLY A 88 -1.43 -1.84 0.10
C GLY A 88 -2.76 -1.11 -0.04
N GLY A 89 -3.20 -0.83 -1.26
CA GLY A 89 -4.48 -0.17 -1.54
C GLY A 89 -5.70 -1.05 -1.26
N VAL A 90 -6.77 -0.44 -0.75
CA VAL A 90 -8.07 -1.09 -0.49
C VAL A 90 -8.92 -1.20 -1.74
N SER A 91 -9.79 -2.22 -1.77
CA SER A 91 -10.78 -2.38 -2.83
C SER A 91 -11.61 -1.11 -3.06
N PRO A 92 -11.83 -0.69 -4.32
CA PRO A 92 -11.49 -1.37 -5.57
C PRO A 92 -10.19 -0.88 -6.24
N ASN A 93 -9.32 -0.16 -5.51
CA ASN A 93 -8.12 0.46 -6.07
C ASN A 93 -6.86 -0.10 -5.38
N GLY A 94 -6.44 -1.29 -5.79
CA GLY A 94 -5.23 -1.94 -5.30
C GLY A 94 -3.97 -1.31 -5.89
N PHE A 95 -3.12 -0.76 -5.03
CA PHE A 95 -1.79 -0.23 -5.36
C PHE A 95 -0.77 -0.72 -4.34
N VAL A 96 0.51 -0.77 -4.73
CA VAL A 96 1.62 -0.95 -3.79
C VAL A 96 2.44 0.33 -3.75
N GLN A 97 2.69 0.85 -2.56
CA GLN A 97 3.51 2.06 -2.38
C GLN A 97 4.53 1.85 -1.27
N VAL A 98 5.78 2.21 -1.54
CA VAL A 98 6.83 2.31 -0.52
C VAL A 98 6.94 3.77 -0.12
N TYR A 99 6.64 4.07 1.13
CA TYR A 99 6.43 5.42 1.65
C TYR A 99 7.41 5.74 2.78
N ASP A 100 8.01 6.92 2.72
CA ASP A 100 8.81 7.47 3.80
C ASP A 100 7.93 8.32 4.70
N LEU A 101 7.63 7.79 5.88
CA LEU A 101 6.81 8.48 6.88
C LEU A 101 7.48 9.75 7.43
N LYS A 102 8.81 9.79 7.47
CA LYS A 102 9.59 10.92 8.01
C LYS A 102 9.57 12.10 7.06
N THR A 103 9.72 11.85 5.77
CA THR A 103 9.72 12.92 4.74
C THR A 103 8.36 13.14 4.09
N LYS A 104 7.36 12.31 4.41
CA LYS A 104 6.01 12.30 3.82
C LYS A 104 6.06 12.22 2.30
N ASN A 105 6.80 11.24 1.78
CA ASN A 105 7.06 11.11 0.36
C ASN A 105 7.07 9.66 -0.10
N SER A 106 6.65 9.44 -1.34
CA SER A 106 6.77 8.14 -1.99
C SER A 106 8.21 7.88 -2.40
N PHE A 107 8.73 6.75 -1.96
CA PHE A 107 9.99 6.21 -2.45
C PHE A 107 9.76 5.44 -3.76
N ALA A 108 8.69 4.64 -3.82
CA ALA A 108 8.26 3.93 -5.03
C ALA A 108 6.74 3.74 -5.03
N GLU A 109 6.15 3.68 -6.23
CA GLU A 109 4.73 3.42 -6.45
C GLU A 109 4.60 2.42 -7.58
N PHE A 110 3.74 1.42 -7.38
CA PHE A 110 3.42 0.39 -8.36
C PHE A 110 1.91 0.25 -8.48
N ASP A 111 1.38 0.63 -9.64
CA ASP A 111 -0.02 0.47 -10.00
C ASP A 111 -0.13 -0.54 -11.14
N PHE A 112 -0.73 -1.69 -10.83
CA PHE A 112 -0.97 -2.78 -11.77
C PHE A 112 -2.46 -2.94 -12.11
N GLY A 113 -3.32 -2.00 -11.70
CA GLY A 113 -4.77 -2.10 -11.91
C GLY A 113 -5.43 -3.20 -11.08
N LEU A 114 -4.88 -3.50 -9.90
CA LEU A 114 -5.38 -4.55 -9.02
C LEU A 114 -6.66 -4.10 -8.32
N THR A 115 -7.47 -5.07 -7.89
CA THR A 115 -8.66 -4.77 -7.09
C THR A 115 -8.25 -4.39 -5.68
N GLU A 116 -7.39 -5.18 -5.04
CA GLU A 116 -7.02 -4.98 -3.64
C GLU A 116 -5.66 -5.62 -3.34
N ILE A 117 -4.91 -4.99 -2.44
CA ILE A 117 -3.76 -5.63 -1.81
C ILE A 117 -4.21 -6.23 -0.49
N ILE A 118 -3.92 -7.50 -0.30
CA ILE A 118 -4.44 -8.33 0.79
C ILE A 118 -3.46 -8.38 1.95
N ASP A 119 -2.17 -8.58 1.63
CA ASP A 119 -1.12 -8.65 2.62
C ASP A 119 0.26 -8.43 1.96
N ILE A 120 1.26 -8.02 2.74
CA ILE A 120 2.62 -7.74 2.30
C ILE A 120 3.57 -8.37 3.33
N SER A 121 4.51 -9.19 2.88
CA SER A 121 5.58 -9.71 3.74
C SER A 121 6.94 -9.36 3.13
N ILE A 122 7.85 -8.85 3.97
CA ILE A 122 9.11 -8.21 3.55
C ILE A 122 10.27 -8.85 4.29
N ALA A 123 11.28 -9.26 3.54
CA ALA A 123 12.59 -9.67 4.04
C ALA A 123 13.68 -8.75 3.46
N ASP A 124 14.94 -8.97 3.84
CA ASP A 124 16.08 -8.07 3.57
C ASP A 124 16.20 -7.59 2.11
N SER A 125 15.90 -8.47 1.15
CA SER A 125 16.08 -8.18 -0.29
C SER A 125 14.96 -8.69 -1.19
N ILE A 126 13.88 -9.21 -0.59
CA ILE A 126 12.73 -9.77 -1.28
C ILE A 126 11.47 -9.37 -0.52
N SER A 127 10.40 -9.12 -1.26
CA SER A 127 9.07 -8.91 -0.71
C SER A 127 8.06 -9.65 -1.57
N PHE A 128 7.05 -10.20 -0.91
CA PHE A 128 5.86 -10.75 -1.55
C PHE A 128 4.66 -9.88 -1.20
N VAL A 129 3.79 -9.70 -2.17
CA VAL A 129 2.52 -8.97 -2.02
C VAL A 129 1.39 -9.88 -2.48
N ALA A 130 0.48 -10.22 -1.58
CA ALA A 130 -0.76 -10.90 -1.92
C ALA A 130 -1.78 -9.89 -2.45
N PHE A 131 -2.47 -10.24 -3.53
CA PHE A 131 -3.43 -9.36 -4.16
C PHE A 131 -4.65 -10.13 -4.68
N LEU A 132 -5.72 -9.36 -4.90
CA LEU A 132 -6.88 -9.73 -5.69
C LEU A 132 -6.94 -8.86 -6.95
N GLU A 133 -7.13 -9.49 -8.10
CA GLU A 133 -7.48 -8.81 -9.36
C GLU A 133 -8.77 -9.42 -9.91
N ASN A 134 -9.87 -8.67 -9.82
CA ASN A 134 -11.23 -9.14 -10.08
C ASN A 134 -11.61 -10.33 -9.19
N GLN A 135 -11.39 -11.55 -9.67
CA GLN A 135 -11.66 -12.81 -8.97
C GLN A 135 -10.41 -13.70 -8.88
N ASP A 136 -9.28 -13.23 -9.41
CA ASP A 136 -8.04 -13.98 -9.47
C ASP A 136 -7.11 -13.56 -8.33
N TRP A 137 -6.75 -14.53 -7.49
CA TRP A 137 -5.81 -14.35 -6.38
C TRP A 137 -4.39 -14.63 -6.83
N GLY A 138 -3.44 -13.83 -6.35
CA GLY A 138 -2.04 -14.02 -6.70
C GLY A 138 -1.07 -13.43 -5.71
N LEU A 139 0.22 -13.70 -5.99
CA LEU A 139 1.35 -13.05 -5.35
C LEU A 139 2.14 -12.28 -6.40
N MET A 140 2.56 -11.07 -6.06
CA MET A 140 3.63 -10.38 -6.76
C MET A 140 4.89 -10.48 -5.94
N GLU A 141 6.01 -10.47 -6.64
CA GLU A 141 7.31 -10.50 -6.02
C GLU A 141 8.13 -9.28 -6.38
N PHE A 142 8.81 -8.73 -5.38
CA PHE A 142 9.69 -7.59 -5.48
C PHE A 142 11.06 -7.95 -4.97
N ILE A 143 12.10 -7.42 -5.60
CA ILE A 143 13.48 -7.55 -5.14
C ILE A 143 14.09 -6.18 -4.91
N TYR A 144 14.99 -6.10 -3.93
CA TYR A 144 15.78 -4.92 -3.68
C TYR A 144 17.12 -5.00 -4.41
N ARG A 145 17.38 -4.08 -5.35
CA ARG A 145 18.63 -3.99 -6.11
C ARG A 145 18.93 -2.54 -6.49
N ASP A 146 20.20 -2.15 -6.40
CA ASP A 146 20.67 -0.80 -6.75
C ASP A 146 19.90 0.29 -6.00
N GLU A 147 19.74 0.08 -4.69
CA GLU A 147 19.03 1.00 -3.77
C GLU A 147 17.57 1.23 -4.13
N LYS A 148 16.90 0.30 -4.80
CA LYS A 148 15.46 0.41 -5.14
C LYS A 148 14.75 -0.94 -5.11
N TRP A 149 13.47 -0.89 -4.79
CA TRP A 149 12.56 -2.01 -4.95
C TRP A 149 12.11 -2.12 -6.41
N ILE A 150 12.11 -3.34 -6.95
CA ILE A 150 11.81 -3.63 -8.35
C ILE A 150 10.86 -4.81 -8.41
N TYR A 151 9.75 -4.67 -9.13
CA TYR A 151 8.89 -5.78 -9.49
C TYR A 151 9.69 -6.86 -10.26
N ARG A 152 9.61 -8.10 -9.80
CA ARG A 152 10.29 -9.26 -10.40
C ARG A 152 9.33 -10.15 -11.17
N ASP A 153 8.27 -10.61 -10.51
CA ASP A 153 7.38 -11.63 -11.08
C ASP A 153 6.00 -11.67 -10.42
N VAL A 154 5.10 -12.47 -10.99
CA VAL A 154 3.74 -12.73 -10.51
C VAL A 154 3.40 -14.23 -10.55
N TYR A 155 2.71 -14.69 -9.51
CA TYR A 155 2.32 -16.09 -9.31
C TYR A 155 0.81 -16.20 -9.09
N ARG A 156 0.14 -16.96 -9.95
CA ARG A 156 -1.34 -17.16 -9.93
C ARG A 156 -1.75 -18.60 -10.19
N ASN A 157 -0.78 -19.48 -10.37
CA ASN A 157 -1.01 -20.87 -10.76
C ASN A 157 -0.91 -21.75 -9.52
N TRP A 158 -2.05 -21.97 -8.89
CA TRP A 158 -2.17 -22.68 -7.62
C TRP A 158 -2.42 -24.18 -7.85
N PRO A 159 -1.99 -25.06 -6.92
CA PRO A 159 -2.21 -26.51 -7.05
C PRO A 159 -3.69 -26.92 -6.97
N ILE A 160 -4.52 -26.11 -6.30
CA ILE A 160 -5.97 -26.28 -6.17
C ILE A 160 -6.64 -24.91 -6.17
N ASP A 161 -7.94 -24.88 -6.48
CA ASP A 161 -8.77 -23.68 -6.39
C ASP A 161 -9.07 -23.31 -4.93
N PHE A 162 -9.17 -22.02 -4.64
CA PHE A 162 -9.58 -21.47 -3.35
C PHE A 162 -10.27 -20.10 -3.55
N GLU A 163 -11.00 -19.63 -2.54
CA GLU A 163 -11.79 -18.39 -2.65
C GLU A 163 -11.13 -17.16 -2.03
N SER A 164 -10.12 -17.32 -1.17
CA SER A 164 -9.36 -16.20 -0.61
C SER A 164 -7.92 -16.54 -0.24
N ILE A 165 -7.03 -15.53 -0.40
CA ILE A 165 -5.81 -15.41 0.39
C ILE A 165 -6.15 -14.54 1.59
N ASN A 166 -5.71 -14.93 2.79
CA ASN A 166 -5.96 -14.21 4.03
C ASN A 166 -4.70 -13.57 4.62
N ALA A 167 -3.53 -14.17 4.37
CA ALA A 167 -2.24 -13.65 4.83
C ALA A 167 -1.10 -14.34 4.07
N ILE A 168 0.08 -13.73 4.09
CA ILE A 168 1.33 -14.31 3.63
C ILE A 168 2.44 -14.08 4.67
N GLU A 169 3.44 -14.95 4.65
CA GLU A 169 4.65 -14.70 5.43
C GLU A 169 5.88 -15.29 4.75
N ILE A 170 6.98 -14.55 4.76
CA ILE A 170 8.30 -15.04 4.36
C ILE A 170 8.99 -15.61 5.58
N TRP A 171 9.34 -16.90 5.51
CA TRP A 171 10.18 -17.53 6.51
C TRP A 171 11.35 -18.23 5.81
N ASP A 172 12.56 -17.75 6.05
CA ASP A 172 13.79 -18.29 5.45
C ASP A 172 13.75 -18.29 3.90
N ASP A 173 13.79 -19.46 3.27
CA ASP A 173 13.70 -19.65 1.82
C ASP A 173 12.25 -19.87 1.34
N GLU A 174 11.27 -19.79 2.25
CA GLU A 174 9.87 -20.14 1.97
C GLU A 174 8.95 -18.93 2.02
N VAL A 175 7.99 -18.89 1.11
CA VAL A 175 6.81 -18.02 1.18
C VAL A 175 5.61 -18.89 1.53
N MET A 176 4.95 -18.52 2.62
CA MET A 176 3.77 -19.17 3.16
C MET A 176 2.54 -18.35 2.77
N VAL A 177 1.49 -18.99 2.28
CA VAL A 177 0.25 -18.36 1.82
C VAL A 177 -0.91 -19.01 2.55
N ALA A 178 -1.52 -18.27 3.47
CA ALA A 178 -2.70 -18.72 4.18
C ALA A 178 -3.94 -18.45 3.34
N THR A 179 -4.68 -19.50 3.02
CA THR A 179 -5.91 -19.44 2.22
C THR A 179 -7.08 -20.06 2.98
N GLU A 180 -8.28 -19.94 2.44
CA GLU A 180 -9.46 -20.66 2.94
C GLU A 180 -9.28 -22.20 2.90
N GLN A 181 -8.46 -22.72 1.96
CA GLN A 181 -8.18 -24.15 1.80
C GLN A 181 -6.94 -24.63 2.57
N GLY A 182 -6.44 -23.81 3.51
CA GLY A 182 -5.26 -24.10 4.32
C GLY A 182 -4.02 -23.36 3.84
N LEU A 183 -2.85 -23.87 4.22
CA LEU A 183 -1.57 -23.20 4.05
C LEU A 183 -0.82 -23.77 2.84
N PHE A 184 -0.43 -22.91 1.90
CA PHE A 184 0.51 -23.27 0.84
C PHE A 184 1.90 -22.75 1.18
N VAL A 185 2.92 -23.56 0.91
CA VAL A 185 4.32 -23.21 1.17
C VAL A 185 5.12 -23.44 -0.10
N GLY A 186 5.82 -22.42 -0.56
CA GLY A 186 6.67 -22.48 -1.75
C GLY A 186 8.10 -22.03 -1.44
N ASP A 187 9.09 -22.79 -1.91
CA ASP A 187 10.51 -22.41 -1.84
C ASP A 187 10.84 -21.40 -2.95
N TRP A 188 10.95 -20.12 -2.61
CA TRP A 188 11.12 -19.05 -3.60
C TRP A 188 12.56 -18.93 -4.12
N ARG A 189 13.55 -19.58 -3.48
CA ARG A 189 14.95 -19.60 -3.91
C ARG A 189 15.27 -20.79 -4.80
N GLY A 190 14.76 -21.97 -4.44
CA GLY A 190 15.12 -23.25 -5.05
C GLY A 190 14.09 -23.81 -6.04
N SER A 191 12.87 -23.26 -6.09
CA SER A 191 11.80 -23.78 -6.94
C SER A 191 11.21 -22.73 -7.90
N ASN A 192 10.44 -23.21 -8.88
CA ASN A 192 9.67 -22.33 -9.77
C ASN A 192 8.24 -22.20 -9.24
N LEU A 193 7.93 -21.08 -8.58
CA LEU A 193 6.61 -20.84 -8.00
C LEU A 193 5.47 -20.67 -9.04
N LYS A 194 5.80 -20.58 -10.35
CA LYS A 194 4.80 -20.66 -11.44
C LYS A 194 4.33 -22.08 -11.72
N ASP A 195 5.11 -23.07 -11.28
CA ASP A 195 4.72 -24.47 -11.34
C ASP A 195 3.85 -24.79 -10.11
N PRO A 196 2.58 -25.20 -10.30
CA PRO A 196 1.67 -25.47 -9.20
C PRO A 196 2.17 -26.64 -8.33
N THR A 197 3.00 -27.53 -8.88
CA THR A 197 3.59 -28.66 -8.13
C THR A 197 4.72 -28.27 -7.19
N SER A 198 5.24 -27.03 -7.29
CA SER A 198 6.22 -26.48 -6.36
C SER A 198 5.62 -26.09 -5.00
N TRP A 199 4.30 -26.00 -4.90
CA TRP A 199 3.58 -25.62 -3.68
C TRP A 199 3.24 -26.86 -2.85
N ARG A 200 3.56 -26.80 -1.55
CA ARG A 200 3.31 -27.86 -0.57
C ARG A 200 2.21 -27.44 0.40
N GLN A 201 1.41 -28.39 0.88
CA GLN A 201 0.50 -28.18 2.01
C GLN A 201 1.00 -29.02 3.20
N PRO A 202 1.38 -28.40 4.33
CA PRO A 202 1.83 -29.11 5.53
C PRO A 202 0.70 -29.74 6.33
#